data_AF-A0A2T9YUH1-F1
#
_entry.id   AF-A0A2T9YUH1-F1
#
_cell.length_a   1.000
_cell.length_b   1.000
_cell.length_c   1.000
_cell.angle_alpha   90.00
_cell.angle_beta   90.00
_cell.angle_gamma   90.00
#
_symmetry.space_group_name_H-M   'P 1'
#
loop_
_entity.id
_entity.type
_entity.pdbx_description
1 polymer ?
#
loop_
_entity_poly.entity_id
_entity_poly.type
_entity_poly.pdbx_seq_one_letter_code
_entity_poly.pdbx_strand_id
1 'polypeptide(L)'
;MDKISSYGILSRIYVLAQNINLGLVSRNFHEISTLDSVRASFLIKKFGKNNILKFKSYGFVHFNNLSKRQGLVLKLLEKGSGLNSKSKQNLFKFSIERGWNKIVEYFLNNFLETTEEKFREIVVQERMNENYTELSISPNNNFKYYIPTIYINQNNGEWLRLAVYYRQMNTTKQLLNAHKIKPKIESDKLKAKILPHPKATIIDLSLKGSCDILEEGGLDLMKIFLLNGLERCFIDSIFREFCYRGNVKFTKFLVENEGYVFPNNSEYGLMSTRTVDRTDIVKHLLEKSNLVDKKRQNVRKIDKN
;
A
#
# COMPACT_ATOMS: atom_id res chain seq x y z
N MET A 1 14.28 26.80 32.11
CA MET A 1 15.54 26.88 31.35
C MET A 1 15.97 25.45 31.03
N ASP A 2 15.79 25.04 29.77
CA ASP A 2 16.07 23.66 29.36
C ASP A 2 17.59 23.39 29.34
N LYS A 3 18.03 22.43 30.15
CA LYS A 3 19.40 21.91 30.13
C LYS A 3 19.62 21.20 28.79
N ILE A 4 20.32 21.86 27.87
CA ILE A 4 20.83 21.21 26.65
C ILE A 4 21.85 20.15 27.12
N SER A 5 21.59 18.87 26.84
CA SER A 5 22.55 17.79 27.12
C SER A 5 23.84 17.98 26.31
N SER A 6 24.95 17.41 26.77
CA SER A 6 26.23 17.42 26.04
C SER A 6 26.07 16.95 24.58
N TYR A 7 25.21 15.95 24.33
CA TYR A 7 24.85 15.48 22.99
C TYR A 7 24.09 16.52 22.16
N GLY A 8 23.23 17.34 22.77
CA GLY A 8 22.53 18.42 22.09
C GLY A 8 23.48 19.49 21.54
N ILE A 9 24.50 19.86 22.34
CA ILE A 9 25.53 20.82 21.93
C ILE A 9 26.39 20.24 20.79
N LEU A 10 26.90 19.02 20.98
CA LEU A 10 27.73 18.35 19.97
C LEU A 10 26.98 18.12 18.64
N SER A 11 25.68 17.80 18.69
CA SER A 11 24.83 17.69 17.50
C SER A 11 24.73 19.01 16.74
N ARG A 12 24.56 20.13 17.45
CA ARG A 12 24.53 21.47 16.85
C ARG A 12 25.88 21.83 16.22
N ILE A 13 26.99 21.57 16.91
CA ILE A 13 28.34 21.79 16.39
C ILE A 13 28.53 21.00 15.08
N TYR A 14 28.22 19.70 15.09
CA TYR A 14 28.36 18.84 13.92
C TYR A 14 27.54 19.36 12.72
N VAL A 15 26.28 19.76 12.94
CA VAL A 15 25.40 20.28 11.88
C VAL A 15 25.89 21.64 11.35
N LEU A 16 26.29 22.55 12.24
CA LEU A 16 26.69 23.91 11.87
C LEU A 16 28.04 23.95 11.14
N ALA A 17 28.97 23.08 11.54
CA ALA A 17 30.29 23.01 10.92
C ALA A 17 30.25 22.46 9.47
N GLN A 18 29.19 21.74 9.08
CA GLN A 18 29.01 21.17 7.73
C GLN A 18 30.17 20.29 7.22
N ASN A 19 31.05 19.85 8.14
CA ASN A 19 32.21 19.03 7.86
C ASN A 19 31.98 17.61 8.38
N ILE A 20 31.93 16.65 7.46
CA ILE A 20 31.68 15.24 7.80
C ILE A 20 32.83 14.61 8.61
N ASN A 21 34.04 15.16 8.49
CA ASN A 21 35.23 14.67 9.18
C ASN A 21 35.22 14.97 10.69
N LEU A 22 34.30 15.83 11.18
CA LEU A 22 34.10 16.00 12.63
C LEU A 22 33.76 14.69 13.33
N GLY A 23 33.13 13.75 12.62
CA GLY A 23 32.87 12.41 13.14
C GLY A 23 34.14 11.63 13.49
N LEU A 24 35.30 12.00 12.93
CA LEU A 24 36.59 11.35 13.19
C LEU A 24 37.35 11.98 14.36
N VAL A 25 36.90 13.14 14.84
CA VAL A 25 37.62 13.91 15.87
C VAL A 25 37.45 13.31 17.27
N SER A 26 36.31 12.67 17.55
CA SER A 26 36.08 11.98 18.81
C SER A 26 35.00 10.92 18.70
N ARG A 27 34.96 9.98 19.64
CA ARG A 27 33.90 8.96 19.76
C ARG A 27 32.51 9.59 19.84
N ASN A 28 32.33 10.65 20.63
CA ASN A 28 31.02 11.31 20.79
C ASN A 28 30.54 11.93 19.46
N PHE A 29 31.43 12.58 18.71
CA PHE A 29 31.09 13.09 17.38
C PHE A 29 30.83 11.97 16.38
N HIS A 30 31.57 10.87 16.47
CA HIS A 30 31.31 9.69 15.64
C HIS A 30 29.88 9.19 15.89
N GLU A 31 29.52 8.92 17.14
CA GLU A 31 28.20 8.42 17.51
C GLU A 31 27.10 9.36 17.00
N ILE A 32 27.23 10.67 17.26
CA ILE A 32 26.27 11.68 16.80
C ILE A 32 26.14 11.73 15.26
N SER A 33 27.25 11.58 14.52
CA SER A 33 27.24 11.61 13.05
C SER A 33 26.49 10.43 12.41
N THR A 34 26.27 9.34 13.17
CA THR A 34 25.54 8.15 12.71
C THR A 34 24.03 8.27 12.86
N LEU A 35 23.55 9.13 13.78
CA LEU A 35 22.13 9.33 14.08
C LEU A 35 21.37 9.93 12.89
N ASP A 36 20.29 9.27 12.46
CA ASP A 36 19.49 9.70 11.29
C ASP A 36 18.96 11.14 11.43
N SER A 37 18.52 11.55 12.63
CA SER A 37 17.98 12.90 12.87
C SER A 37 19.05 14.00 12.74
N VAL A 38 20.25 13.73 13.26
CA VAL A 38 21.39 14.68 13.16
C VAL A 38 21.87 14.74 11.72
N ARG A 39 22.04 13.57 11.08
CA ARG A 39 22.46 13.48 9.69
C ARG A 39 21.46 14.12 8.73
N ALA A 40 20.17 13.97 8.95
CA ALA A 40 19.13 14.68 8.19
C ALA A 40 19.27 16.20 8.32
N SER A 41 19.49 16.70 9.55
CA SER A 41 19.70 18.13 9.81
C SER A 41 20.97 18.67 9.13
N PHE A 42 22.06 17.90 9.19
CA PHE A 42 23.31 18.20 8.49
C PHE A 42 23.10 18.27 6.96
N LEU A 43 22.45 17.26 6.38
CA LEU A 43 22.21 17.19 4.94
C LEU A 43 21.31 18.33 4.45
N ILE A 44 20.26 18.66 5.22
CA ILE A 44 19.40 19.81 4.93
C ILE A 44 20.19 21.11 4.97
N LYS A 45 21.05 21.31 5.97
CA LYS A 45 21.88 22.52 6.09
C LYS A 45 22.88 22.64 4.94
N LYS A 46 23.49 21.51 4.53
CA LYS A 46 24.53 21.46 3.50
C LYS A 46 23.98 21.59 2.07
N PHE A 47 22.86 20.94 1.76
CA PHE A 47 22.34 20.86 0.38
C PHE A 47 21.05 21.65 0.16
N GLY A 48 20.38 22.07 1.24
CA GLY A 48 19.09 22.75 1.19
C GLY A 48 17.90 21.78 1.14
N LYS A 49 16.77 22.21 1.72
CA LYS A 49 15.54 21.40 1.85
C LYS A 49 14.94 20.96 0.51
N ASN A 50 15.08 21.76 -0.55
CA ASN A 50 14.46 21.52 -1.84
C ASN A 50 15.31 20.63 -2.76
N ASN A 51 16.62 20.53 -2.49
CA ASN A 51 17.55 19.81 -3.36
C ASN A 51 17.92 18.44 -2.81
N ILE A 52 17.90 18.23 -1.48
CA ILE A 52 18.44 17.01 -0.87
C ILE A 52 17.77 15.72 -1.35
N LEU A 53 16.46 15.73 -1.60
CA LEU A 53 15.73 14.58 -2.13
C LEU A 53 15.52 14.65 -3.65
N LYS A 54 16.29 15.49 -4.36
CA LYS A 54 16.22 15.55 -5.83
C LYS A 54 16.57 14.18 -6.40
N PHE A 55 15.63 13.64 -7.17
CA PHE A 55 15.67 12.29 -7.70
C PHE A 55 15.86 12.33 -9.22
N LYS A 56 16.81 11.54 -9.72
CA LYS A 56 16.98 11.23 -11.15
C LYS A 56 16.72 9.74 -11.36
N SER A 57 16.71 9.29 -12.61
CA SER A 57 16.24 7.98 -13.08
C SER A 57 16.67 6.76 -12.26
N TYR A 58 17.82 6.82 -11.55
CA TYR A 58 18.37 5.69 -10.79
C TYR A 58 18.73 6.01 -9.34
N GLY A 59 18.37 7.19 -8.81
CA GLY A 59 18.65 7.51 -7.40
C GLY A 59 18.71 9.00 -7.05
N PHE A 60 19.16 9.25 -5.83
CA PHE A 60 19.32 10.59 -5.27
C PHE A 60 20.55 11.29 -5.84
N VAL A 61 20.39 12.53 -6.31
CA VAL A 61 21.45 13.27 -7.02
C VAL A 61 22.63 13.63 -6.12
N HIS A 62 22.37 14.04 -4.88
CA HIS A 62 23.40 14.62 -4.01
C HIS A 62 24.02 13.64 -3.02
N PHE A 63 23.35 12.52 -2.74
CA PHE A 63 23.83 11.55 -1.77
C PHE A 63 23.34 10.14 -2.12
N ASN A 64 24.09 9.44 -2.97
CA ASN A 64 23.74 8.12 -3.50
C ASN A 64 23.42 7.10 -2.40
N ASN A 65 24.09 7.19 -1.25
CA ASN A 65 23.87 6.30 -0.10
C ASN A 65 22.51 6.50 0.59
N LEU A 66 21.73 7.54 0.26
CA LEU A 66 20.33 7.68 0.71
C LEU A 66 19.48 6.50 0.24
N SER A 67 19.78 5.94 -0.94
CA SER A 67 19.06 4.80 -1.54
C SER A 67 19.06 3.52 -0.70
N LYS A 68 19.89 3.45 0.36
CA LYS A 68 19.98 2.32 1.29
C LYS A 68 19.47 2.65 2.70
N ARG A 69 19.05 3.89 2.97
CA ARG A 69 18.72 4.37 4.32
C ARG A 69 17.30 4.94 4.40
N GLN A 70 16.32 4.05 4.45
CA GLN A 70 14.90 4.41 4.64
C GLN A 70 14.70 5.33 5.85
N GLY A 71 15.33 5.04 7.00
CA GLY A 71 15.22 5.85 8.21
C GLY A 71 15.69 7.29 8.02
N LEU A 72 16.82 7.47 7.34
CA LEU A 72 17.37 8.79 7.02
C LEU A 72 16.47 9.56 6.05
N VAL A 73 15.95 8.90 5.00
CA VAL A 73 15.02 9.53 4.04
C VAL A 73 13.72 9.93 4.74
N LEU A 74 13.18 9.09 5.63
CA LEU A 74 12.01 9.43 6.44
C LEU A 74 12.28 10.66 7.32
N LYS A 75 13.44 10.75 7.98
CA LYS A 75 13.81 11.94 8.76
C LYS A 75 13.99 13.21 7.93
N LEU A 76 14.42 13.08 6.66
CA LEU A 76 14.47 14.20 5.73
C LEU A 76 13.05 14.69 5.37
N LEU A 77 12.12 13.75 5.13
CA LEU A 77 10.71 14.05 4.86
C LEU A 77 10.02 14.74 6.04
N GLU A 78 10.16 14.18 7.25
CA GLU A 78 9.61 14.74 8.49
C GLU A 78 10.11 16.18 8.77
N LYS A 79 11.33 16.52 8.35
CA LYS A 79 11.90 17.87 8.51
C LYS A 79 11.46 18.87 7.42
N GLY A 80 10.50 18.47 6.58
CA GLY A 80 9.88 19.32 5.56
C GLY A 80 10.76 19.49 4.32
N SER A 81 11.39 18.43 3.83
CA SER A 81 12.04 18.47 2.51
C SER A 81 11.03 18.86 1.43
N GLY A 82 11.31 19.92 0.66
CA GLY A 82 10.41 20.49 -0.34
C GLY A 82 10.36 19.66 -1.62
N LEU A 83 9.57 18.59 -1.62
CA LEU A 83 9.29 17.80 -2.82
C LEU A 83 8.08 18.37 -3.58
N ASN A 84 8.24 18.59 -4.88
CA ASN A 84 7.10 18.84 -5.78
C ASN A 84 6.27 17.56 -6.01
N SER A 85 5.07 17.68 -6.56
CA SER A 85 4.13 16.56 -6.79
C SER A 85 4.76 15.40 -7.56
N LYS A 86 5.46 15.68 -8.67
CA LYS A 86 6.15 14.66 -9.48
C LYS A 86 7.24 13.91 -8.69
N SER A 87 8.00 14.64 -7.88
CA SER A 87 9.08 14.04 -7.07
C SER A 87 8.53 13.21 -5.91
N LYS A 88 7.37 13.61 -5.33
CA LYS A 88 6.66 12.79 -4.35
C LYS A 88 6.22 11.45 -4.97
N GLN A 89 5.62 11.48 -6.16
CA GLN A 89 5.20 10.26 -6.86
C GLN A 89 6.39 9.35 -7.23
N ASN A 90 7.49 9.92 -7.72
CA ASN A 90 8.70 9.14 -8.02
C ASN A 90 9.31 8.50 -6.76
N LEU A 91 9.38 9.25 -5.65
CA LEU A 91 9.88 8.69 -4.39
C LEU A 91 8.92 7.64 -3.82
N PHE A 92 7.61 7.82 -3.99
CA PHE A 92 6.61 6.83 -3.62
C PHE A 92 6.81 5.52 -4.39
N LYS A 93 6.92 5.59 -5.72
CA LYS A 93 7.26 4.44 -6.59
C LYS A 93 8.55 3.76 -6.12
N PHE A 94 9.63 4.53 -6.00
CA PHE A 94 10.92 4.00 -5.56
C PHE A 94 10.85 3.33 -4.19
N SER A 95 10.03 3.87 -3.28
CA SER A 95 9.81 3.29 -1.96
C SER A 95 9.12 1.93 -2.04
N ILE A 96 8.17 1.75 -2.96
CA ILE A 96 7.53 0.45 -3.20
C ILE A 96 8.56 -0.55 -3.72
N GLU A 97 9.31 -0.19 -4.76
CA GLU A 97 10.34 -1.06 -5.37
C GLU A 97 11.41 -1.52 -4.36
N ARG A 98 11.70 -0.69 -3.36
CA ARG A 98 12.68 -0.97 -2.31
C ARG A 98 12.11 -1.58 -1.03
N GLY A 99 10.79 -1.74 -0.93
CA GLY A 99 10.14 -2.23 0.29
C GLY A 99 10.19 -1.25 1.47
N TRP A 100 10.28 0.05 1.20
CA TRP A 100 10.33 1.12 2.19
C TRP A 100 8.93 1.45 2.74
N ASN A 101 8.31 0.49 3.41
CA ASN A 101 6.94 0.57 3.93
C ASN A 101 6.67 1.79 4.83
N LYS A 102 7.63 2.25 5.64
CA LYS A 102 7.46 3.46 6.47
C LYS A 102 7.38 4.75 5.64
N ILE A 103 8.03 4.80 4.48
CA ILE A 103 7.95 5.96 3.59
C ILE A 103 6.63 5.92 2.81
N VAL A 104 6.19 4.73 2.38
CA VAL A 104 4.85 4.52 1.82
C VAL A 104 3.80 5.00 2.83
N GLU A 105 3.88 4.51 4.08
CA GLU A 105 3.00 4.92 5.17
C GLU A 105 3.01 6.43 5.39
N TYR A 106 4.19 7.05 5.43
CA TYR A 106 4.32 8.51 5.55
C TYR A 106 3.54 9.25 4.46
N PHE A 107 3.69 8.83 3.20
CA PHE A 107 3.00 9.47 2.08
C PHE A 107 1.49 9.23 2.11
N LEU A 108 1.04 8.01 2.44
CA LEU A 108 -0.38 7.69 2.54
C LEU A 108 -1.07 8.47 3.66
N ASN A 109 -0.35 8.79 4.74
CA ASN A 109 -0.88 9.62 5.84
C ASN A 109 -0.73 11.13 5.60
N ASN A 110 -0.13 11.56 4.49
CA ASN A 110 0.13 12.97 4.21
C ASN A 110 -0.96 13.57 3.33
N PHE A 111 -1.66 14.57 3.88
CA PHE A 111 -2.76 15.28 3.24
C PHE A 111 -2.42 16.77 3.13
N LEU A 112 -2.84 17.38 2.04
CA LEU A 112 -2.62 18.79 1.76
C LEU A 112 -3.93 19.56 1.90
N GLU A 113 -3.88 20.70 2.60
CA GLU A 113 -4.97 21.67 2.62
C GLU A 113 -5.13 22.30 1.22
N THR A 114 -6.37 22.36 0.71
CA THR A 114 -6.68 22.83 -0.63
C THR A 114 -7.93 23.73 -0.64
N THR A 115 -8.21 24.37 -1.76
CA THR A 115 -9.45 25.11 -2.00
C THR A 115 -10.64 24.16 -2.22
N GLU A 116 -11.85 24.67 -2.00
CA GLU A 116 -13.09 23.93 -2.27
C GLU A 116 -13.22 23.53 -3.74
N GLU A 117 -12.87 24.44 -4.66
CA GLU A 117 -12.93 24.20 -6.11
C GLU A 117 -12.09 22.97 -6.50
N LYS A 118 -10.80 22.98 -6.10
CA LYS A 118 -9.90 21.86 -6.40
C LYS A 118 -10.31 20.57 -5.71
N PHE A 119 -10.88 20.65 -4.52
CA PHE A 119 -11.46 19.48 -3.85
C PHE A 119 -12.60 18.89 -4.68
N ARG A 120 -13.54 19.73 -5.18
CA ARG A 120 -14.67 19.29 -6.02
C ARG A 120 -14.20 18.75 -7.36
N GLU A 121 -13.22 19.35 -8.00
CA GLU A 121 -12.65 18.87 -9.26
C GLU A 121 -12.12 17.43 -9.12
N ILE A 122 -11.28 17.18 -8.11
CA ILE A 122 -10.71 15.84 -7.86
C ILE A 122 -11.82 14.85 -7.56
N VAL A 123 -12.76 15.26 -6.72
CA VAL A 123 -13.93 14.46 -6.38
C VAL A 123 -14.74 14.08 -7.62
N VAL A 124 -15.00 15.00 -8.55
CA VAL A 124 -15.72 14.70 -9.80
C VAL A 124 -14.91 13.74 -10.68
N GLN A 125 -13.60 13.93 -10.78
CA GLN A 125 -12.71 13.05 -11.54
C GLN A 125 -12.68 11.62 -10.96
N GLU A 126 -12.67 11.47 -9.64
CA GLU A 126 -12.70 10.16 -8.98
C GLU A 126 -14.11 9.52 -9.01
N ARG A 127 -15.19 10.33 -9.05
CA ARG A 127 -16.61 9.88 -9.05
C ARG A 127 -17.13 9.36 -10.38
N MET A 128 -16.47 9.62 -11.51
CA MET A 128 -16.87 9.05 -12.80
C MET A 128 -16.80 7.51 -12.84
N ASN A 129 -16.19 6.87 -11.83
CA ASN A 129 -15.98 5.42 -11.78
C ASN A 129 -16.80 4.67 -10.72
N GLU A 130 -17.50 5.34 -9.80
CA GLU A 130 -18.29 4.65 -8.74
C GLU A 130 -19.63 5.35 -8.49
N ASN A 131 -20.74 4.63 -8.72
CA ASN A 131 -22.12 5.06 -8.46
C ASN A 131 -22.38 5.25 -6.95
N TYR A 132 -22.17 6.46 -6.41
CA TYR A 132 -22.69 6.84 -5.09
C TYR A 132 -23.15 8.31 -5.02
N THR A 133 -24.22 8.50 -4.24
CA THR A 133 -25.06 9.69 -4.01
C THR A 133 -24.33 11.02 -3.85
N GLU A 134 -24.89 12.04 -4.49
CA GLU A 134 -24.45 13.44 -4.45
C GLU A 134 -24.22 13.94 -3.03
N LEU A 135 -22.96 14.25 -2.71
CA LEU A 135 -22.62 15.09 -1.56
C LEU A 135 -23.10 16.51 -1.88
N SER A 136 -24.32 16.84 -1.44
CA SER A 136 -24.86 18.19 -1.42
C SER A 136 -24.05 19.05 -0.45
N ILE A 137 -22.90 19.55 -0.90
CA ILE A 137 -22.10 20.48 -0.12
C ILE A 137 -22.61 21.88 -0.42
N SER A 138 -23.32 22.48 0.53
CA SER A 138 -23.63 23.90 0.52
C SER A 138 -22.32 24.70 0.64
N PRO A 139 -22.10 25.75 -0.18
CA PRO A 139 -20.93 26.62 -0.06
C PRO A 139 -21.01 27.32 1.30
N ASN A 140 -20.08 27.00 2.20
CA ASN A 140 -20.00 27.66 3.49
C ASN A 140 -18.53 27.93 3.81
N ASN A 141 -18.17 29.21 3.93
CA ASN A 141 -16.80 29.74 3.90
C ASN A 141 -15.88 29.32 5.07
N ASN A 142 -16.33 28.42 5.96
CA ASN A 142 -15.62 28.03 7.18
C ASN A 142 -15.06 26.60 7.16
N PHE A 143 -15.09 25.90 6.02
CA PHE A 143 -14.51 24.57 5.91
C PHE A 143 -13.06 24.61 5.41
N LYS A 144 -12.21 23.81 6.05
CA LYS A 144 -10.91 23.43 5.49
C LYS A 144 -11.03 22.14 4.71
N TYR A 145 -10.46 22.10 3.51
CA TYR A 145 -10.52 20.94 2.63
C TYR A 145 -9.16 20.27 2.54
N TYR A 146 -9.13 18.95 2.69
CA TYR A 146 -7.90 18.16 2.68
C TYR A 146 -7.99 17.04 1.65
N ILE A 147 -6.93 16.88 0.86
CA ILE A 147 -6.80 15.83 -0.16
C ILE A 147 -5.50 15.04 0.04
N PRO A 148 -5.45 13.77 -0.38
CA PRO A 148 -4.21 13.01 -0.35
C PRO A 148 -3.10 13.67 -1.18
N THR A 149 -1.85 13.59 -0.70
CA THR A 149 -0.70 14.13 -1.45
C THR A 149 -0.19 13.20 -2.56
N ILE A 150 -0.60 11.93 -2.52
CA ILE A 150 -0.28 10.90 -3.50
C ILE A 150 -1.60 10.35 -4.05
N TYR A 151 -1.65 10.22 -5.37
CA TYR A 151 -2.71 9.46 -6.04
C TYR A 151 -2.28 8.00 -6.18
N ILE A 152 -2.99 7.10 -5.49
CA ILE A 152 -2.59 5.69 -5.39
C ILE A 152 -2.92 4.86 -6.65
N ASN A 153 -3.86 5.33 -7.47
CA ASN A 153 -4.30 4.65 -8.70
C ASN A 153 -3.65 5.24 -9.96
N GLN A 154 -2.50 5.91 -9.80
CA GLN A 154 -1.75 6.42 -10.93
C GLN A 154 -1.43 5.28 -11.91
N ASN A 155 -1.54 5.57 -13.21
CA ASN A 155 -1.33 4.59 -14.30
C ASN A 155 -2.13 3.29 -14.08
N ASN A 156 -3.41 3.44 -13.73
CA ASN A 156 -4.38 2.36 -13.50
C ASN A 156 -3.92 1.34 -12.43
N GLY A 157 -3.48 1.82 -11.28
CA GLY A 157 -3.10 0.96 -10.15
C GLY A 157 -1.67 0.39 -10.23
N GLU A 158 -0.76 1.05 -10.98
CA GLU A 158 0.64 0.62 -11.12
C GLU A 158 1.31 0.35 -9.75
N TRP A 159 1.01 1.16 -8.74
CA TRP A 159 1.60 1.03 -7.40
C TRP A 159 1.26 -0.29 -6.71
N LEU A 160 0.00 -0.72 -6.80
CA LEU A 160 -0.40 -2.02 -6.25
C LEU A 160 0.27 -3.16 -7.02
N ARG A 161 0.31 -3.06 -8.35
CA ARG A 161 0.97 -4.06 -9.21
C ARG A 161 2.45 -4.19 -8.87
N LEU A 162 3.18 -3.08 -8.69
CA LEU A 162 4.58 -3.11 -8.26
C LEU A 162 4.74 -3.71 -6.87
N ALA A 163 3.86 -3.36 -5.92
CA ALA A 163 3.92 -3.92 -4.57
C ALA A 163 3.73 -5.45 -4.57
N VAL A 164 2.80 -5.96 -5.39
CA VAL A 164 2.61 -7.41 -5.58
C VAL A 164 3.81 -8.05 -6.28
N TYR A 165 4.30 -7.45 -7.37
CA TYR A 165 5.43 -7.95 -8.14
C TYR A 165 6.71 -8.09 -7.30
N TYR A 166 7.02 -7.08 -6.48
CA TYR A 166 8.17 -7.09 -5.57
C TYR A 166 7.87 -7.77 -4.22
N ARG A 167 6.73 -8.45 -4.08
CA ARG A 167 6.32 -9.21 -2.87
C ARG A 167 6.33 -8.36 -1.59
N GLN A 168 5.93 -7.10 -1.69
CA GLN A 168 5.96 -6.13 -0.60
C GLN A 168 4.67 -6.20 0.23
N MET A 169 4.49 -7.28 1.00
CA MET A 169 3.25 -7.58 1.75
C MET A 169 2.71 -6.39 2.55
N ASN A 170 3.56 -5.71 3.33
CA ASN A 170 3.13 -4.58 4.15
C ASN A 170 2.62 -3.41 3.29
N THR A 171 3.34 -3.10 2.22
CA THR A 171 2.96 -2.06 1.24
C THR A 171 1.65 -2.43 0.55
N THR A 172 1.47 -3.68 0.13
CA THR A 172 0.22 -4.18 -0.46
C THR A 172 -0.97 -3.99 0.48
N LYS A 173 -0.82 -4.36 1.77
CA LYS A 173 -1.85 -4.15 2.79
C LYS A 173 -2.15 -2.67 3.01
N GLN A 174 -1.13 -1.81 3.00
CA GLN A 174 -1.28 -0.36 3.14
C GLN A 174 -2.06 0.24 1.96
N LEU A 175 -1.71 -0.13 0.72
CA LEU A 175 -2.40 0.36 -0.48
C LEU A 175 -3.88 -0.08 -0.51
N LEU A 176 -4.14 -1.37 -0.27
CA LEU A 176 -5.51 -1.91 -0.24
C LEU A 176 -6.38 -1.32 0.89
N ASN A 177 -5.78 -0.78 1.95
CA ASN A 177 -6.50 -0.13 3.04
C ASN A 177 -6.35 1.40 3.04
N ALA A 178 -5.74 2.00 2.02
CA ALA A 178 -5.46 3.44 2.00
C ALA A 178 -6.74 4.29 2.13
N HIS A 179 -7.85 3.83 1.54
CA HIS A 179 -9.17 4.47 1.64
C HIS A 179 -9.72 4.57 3.08
N LYS A 180 -9.16 3.80 4.02
CA LYS A 180 -9.54 3.81 5.45
C LYS A 180 -8.70 4.80 6.28
N ILE A 181 -7.66 5.39 5.70
CA ILE A 181 -6.75 6.29 6.41
C ILE A 181 -7.47 7.60 6.74
N LYS A 182 -7.37 8.00 8.01
CA LYS A 182 -7.83 9.30 8.49
C LYS A 182 -6.60 10.13 8.89
N PRO A 183 -6.38 11.31 8.29
CA PRO A 183 -5.26 12.15 8.67
C PRO A 183 -5.39 12.59 10.13
N LYS A 184 -4.26 12.65 10.82
CA LYS A 184 -4.18 13.25 12.15
C LYS A 184 -4.18 14.77 12.00
N ILE A 185 -5.37 15.36 12.05
CA ILE A 185 -5.56 16.81 12.06
C ILE A 185 -5.74 17.21 13.53
N GLU A 186 -4.92 18.11 14.06
CA GLU A 186 -5.12 18.71 15.39
C GLU A 186 -6.45 19.46 15.37
N SER A 187 -7.49 18.87 15.97
CA SER A 187 -8.87 19.34 15.80
C SER A 187 -9.56 19.54 17.14
N ASP A 188 -9.48 20.76 17.68
CA ASP A 188 -10.43 21.20 18.71
C ASP A 188 -11.40 22.28 18.21
N LYS A 189 -11.20 22.87 17.01
CA LYS A 189 -12.03 24.01 16.53
C LYS A 189 -12.36 24.08 15.03
N LEU A 190 -11.97 23.12 14.19
CA LEU A 190 -12.08 23.24 12.72
C LEU A 190 -13.13 22.29 12.11
N LYS A 191 -14.08 22.84 11.35
CA LYS A 191 -14.93 22.09 10.43
C LYS A 191 -14.08 21.67 9.23
N ALA A 192 -13.56 20.44 9.23
CA ALA A 192 -12.71 19.92 8.16
C ALA A 192 -13.45 18.92 7.27
N LYS A 193 -13.23 19.00 5.95
CA LYS A 193 -13.64 18.01 4.96
C LYS A 193 -12.41 17.32 4.41
N ILE A 194 -12.38 16.01 4.50
CA ILE A 194 -11.25 15.19 4.09
C ILE A 194 -11.73 14.26 2.98
N LEU A 195 -11.05 14.30 1.84
CA LEU A 195 -11.20 13.32 0.79
C LEU A 195 -10.30 12.13 1.15
N PRO A 196 -10.84 10.93 1.43
CA PRO A 196 -9.99 9.76 1.64
C PRO A 196 -9.26 9.39 0.35
N HIS A 197 -8.28 8.49 0.44
CA HIS A 197 -7.78 7.85 -0.78
C HIS A 197 -8.90 7.05 -1.46
N PRO A 198 -8.90 6.91 -2.79
CA PRO A 198 -9.79 5.96 -3.45
C PRO A 198 -9.44 4.52 -3.03
N LYS A 199 -10.33 3.56 -3.32
CA LYS A 199 -9.95 2.14 -3.26
C LYS A 199 -8.85 1.87 -4.29
N ALA A 200 -7.90 1.01 -3.94
CA ALA A 200 -6.83 0.66 -4.88
C ALA A 200 -7.41 -0.07 -6.10
N THR A 201 -7.05 0.35 -7.30
CA THR A 201 -7.42 -0.34 -8.53
C THR A 201 -6.71 -1.69 -8.60
N ILE A 202 -7.48 -2.77 -8.73
CA ILE A 202 -6.96 -4.15 -8.80
C ILE A 202 -7.14 -4.69 -10.21
N ILE A 203 -6.24 -4.31 -11.11
CA ILE A 203 -6.18 -4.83 -12.48
C ILE A 203 -4.76 -5.28 -12.82
N ASP A 204 -4.63 -6.15 -13.83
CA ASP A 204 -3.35 -6.59 -14.39
C ASP A 204 -2.33 -7.08 -13.35
N LEU A 205 -2.80 -7.68 -12.25
CA LEU A 205 -1.91 -8.31 -11.28
C LEU A 205 -1.32 -9.59 -11.87
N SER A 206 -0.02 -9.81 -11.65
CA SER A 206 0.61 -11.06 -12.05
C SER A 206 0.03 -12.22 -11.22
N LEU A 207 -0.54 -13.24 -11.87
CA LEU A 207 -1.09 -14.41 -11.17
C LEU A 207 -0.08 -15.04 -10.20
N LYS A 208 1.14 -15.30 -10.68
CA LYS A 208 2.23 -15.85 -9.87
C LYS A 208 2.53 -14.97 -8.66
N GLY A 209 2.79 -13.67 -8.86
CA GLY A 209 3.09 -12.74 -7.76
C GLY A 209 1.94 -12.60 -6.76
N SER A 210 0.70 -12.62 -7.22
CA SER A 210 -0.49 -12.61 -6.36
C SER A 210 -0.57 -13.87 -5.51
N CYS A 211 -0.37 -15.06 -6.07
CA CYS A 211 -0.35 -16.29 -5.29
C CYS A 211 0.83 -16.33 -4.31
N ASP A 212 2.02 -15.89 -4.73
CA ASP A 212 3.21 -15.84 -3.87
C ASP A 212 3.00 -14.94 -2.65
N ILE A 213 2.44 -13.73 -2.84
CA ILE A 213 2.21 -12.78 -1.73
C ILE A 213 1.03 -13.21 -0.86
N LEU A 214 0.03 -13.89 -1.42
CA LEU A 214 -1.08 -14.46 -0.64
C LEU A 214 -0.57 -15.60 0.24
N GLU A 215 0.30 -16.47 -0.26
CA GLU A 215 0.90 -17.55 0.54
C GLU A 215 1.70 -17.01 1.72
N GLU A 216 2.45 -15.93 1.53
CA GLU A 216 3.15 -15.23 2.61
C GLU A 216 2.20 -14.48 3.56
N GLY A 217 1.20 -13.79 3.00
CA GLY A 217 0.28 -12.92 3.74
C GLY A 217 -0.90 -13.63 4.39
N GLY A 218 -1.13 -14.90 4.05
CA GLY A 218 -2.21 -15.73 4.54
C GLY A 218 -3.60 -15.29 4.07
N LEU A 219 -4.62 -15.97 4.63
CA LEU A 219 -6.03 -15.74 4.30
C LEU A 219 -6.50 -14.32 4.65
N ASP A 220 -5.84 -13.65 5.60
CA ASP A 220 -6.19 -12.26 5.95
C ASP A 220 -5.90 -11.32 4.79
N LEU A 221 -4.79 -11.52 4.06
CA LEU A 221 -4.53 -10.75 2.85
C LEU A 221 -5.54 -11.07 1.75
N MET A 222 -5.95 -12.34 1.61
CA MET A 222 -7.00 -12.72 0.63
C MET A 222 -8.31 -11.99 0.90
N LYS A 223 -8.76 -11.97 2.16
CA LYS A 223 -9.97 -11.24 2.55
C LYS A 223 -9.86 -9.76 2.21
N ILE A 224 -8.70 -9.14 2.41
CA ILE A 224 -8.48 -7.73 2.04
C ILE A 224 -8.62 -7.53 0.53
N PHE A 225 -8.06 -8.42 -0.30
CA PHE A 225 -8.24 -8.35 -1.76
C PHE A 225 -9.71 -8.47 -2.16
N LEU A 226 -10.43 -9.46 -1.62
CA LEU A 226 -11.85 -9.69 -1.89
C LEU A 226 -12.71 -8.47 -1.50
N LEU A 227 -12.49 -7.89 -0.32
CA LEU A 227 -13.20 -6.68 0.14
C LEU A 227 -12.93 -5.45 -0.73
N ASN A 228 -11.83 -5.44 -1.47
CA ASN A 228 -11.49 -4.38 -2.41
C ASN A 228 -11.93 -4.66 -3.85
N GLY A 229 -12.75 -5.69 -4.08
CA GLY A 229 -13.36 -5.96 -5.38
C GLY A 229 -12.45 -6.71 -6.35
N LEU A 230 -11.64 -7.64 -5.85
CA LEU A 230 -10.90 -8.56 -6.70
C LEU A 230 -11.86 -9.27 -7.68
N GLU A 231 -11.59 -9.17 -8.98
CA GLU A 231 -12.50 -9.68 -10.02
C GLU A 231 -12.66 -11.19 -9.98
N ARG A 232 -13.88 -11.66 -10.30
CA ARG A 232 -14.23 -13.09 -10.24
C ARG A 232 -13.32 -13.95 -11.13
N CYS A 233 -13.08 -13.53 -12.37
CA CYS A 233 -12.22 -14.25 -13.32
C CYS A 233 -10.78 -14.40 -12.81
N PHE A 234 -10.27 -13.42 -12.07
CA PHE A 234 -8.96 -13.48 -11.46
C PHE A 234 -8.93 -14.38 -10.23
N ILE A 235 -10.01 -14.39 -9.43
CA ILE A 235 -10.20 -15.38 -8.35
C ILE A 235 -10.19 -16.79 -8.94
N ASP A 236 -10.79 -17.03 -10.12
CA ASP A 236 -10.84 -18.36 -10.75
C ASP A 236 -9.41 -18.82 -11.10
N SER A 237 -8.59 -17.88 -11.56
CA SER A 237 -7.19 -18.10 -11.90
C SER A 237 -6.35 -18.40 -10.66
N ILE A 238 -6.51 -17.62 -9.57
CA ILE A 238 -5.86 -17.85 -8.27
C ILE A 238 -6.23 -19.23 -7.72
N PHE A 239 -7.52 -19.59 -7.80
CA PHE A 239 -8.01 -20.88 -7.32
C PHE A 239 -7.34 -22.04 -8.04
N ARG A 240 -7.25 -21.99 -9.38
CA ARG A 240 -6.57 -23.01 -10.19
C ARG A 240 -5.08 -23.09 -9.85
N GLU A 241 -4.43 -21.95 -9.69
CA GLU A 241 -3.02 -21.89 -9.31
C GLU A 241 -2.78 -22.52 -7.93
N PHE A 242 -3.65 -22.28 -6.93
CA PHE A 242 -3.54 -22.94 -5.64
C PHE A 242 -3.81 -24.44 -5.69
N CYS A 243 -4.76 -24.89 -6.52
CA CYS A 243 -4.92 -26.32 -6.79
C CYS A 243 -3.66 -26.92 -7.42
N TYR A 244 -3.05 -26.20 -8.37
CA TYR A 244 -1.79 -26.57 -9.01
C TYR A 244 -0.57 -26.49 -8.08
N ARG A 245 -0.60 -25.70 -7.01
CA ARG A 245 0.44 -25.67 -5.98
C ARG A 245 0.20 -26.69 -4.87
N GLY A 246 -1.00 -27.26 -4.77
CA GLY A 246 -1.39 -28.13 -3.66
C GLY A 246 -1.72 -27.34 -2.38
N ASN A 247 -2.08 -26.07 -2.49
CA ASN A 247 -2.37 -25.21 -1.35
C ASN A 247 -3.79 -25.44 -0.81
N VAL A 248 -3.97 -26.53 -0.05
CA VAL A 248 -5.25 -26.97 0.52
C VAL A 248 -5.95 -25.85 1.29
N LYS A 249 -5.20 -25.03 2.04
CA LYS A 249 -5.75 -23.98 2.91
C LYS A 249 -6.52 -22.92 2.09
N PHE A 250 -5.91 -22.40 1.03
CA PHE A 250 -6.54 -21.41 0.17
C PHE A 250 -7.65 -22.02 -0.69
N THR A 251 -7.44 -23.23 -1.20
CA THR A 251 -8.45 -23.95 -1.98
C THR A 251 -9.73 -24.14 -1.16
N LYS A 252 -9.65 -24.63 0.09
CA LYS A 252 -10.81 -24.77 0.99
C LYS A 252 -11.49 -23.42 1.23
N PHE A 253 -10.71 -22.39 1.58
CA PHE A 253 -11.24 -21.05 1.84
C PHE A 253 -12.05 -20.51 0.65
N LEU A 254 -11.55 -20.64 -0.58
CA LEU A 254 -12.22 -20.13 -1.78
C LEU A 254 -13.48 -20.92 -2.13
N VAL A 255 -13.46 -22.24 -1.95
CA VAL A 255 -14.66 -23.07 -2.15
C VAL A 255 -15.77 -22.68 -1.18
N GLU A 256 -15.41 -22.40 0.06
CA GLU A 256 -16.36 -22.13 1.14
C GLU A 256 -16.93 -20.71 1.12
N ASN A 257 -16.12 -19.70 0.75
CA ASN A 257 -16.53 -18.29 0.85
C ASN A 257 -17.02 -17.70 -0.48
N GLU A 258 -16.49 -18.15 -1.61
CA GLU A 258 -16.80 -17.56 -2.93
C GLU A 258 -17.85 -18.37 -3.70
N GLY A 259 -18.43 -19.41 -3.08
CA GLY A 259 -19.46 -20.24 -3.72
C GLY A 259 -19.00 -20.82 -5.06
N TYR A 260 -17.74 -21.26 -5.14
CA TYR A 260 -17.24 -21.95 -6.33
C TYR A 260 -18.05 -23.22 -6.57
N VAL A 261 -19.02 -23.12 -7.46
CA VAL A 261 -19.76 -24.26 -7.96
C VAL A 261 -19.09 -24.69 -9.25
N PHE A 262 -18.39 -25.82 -9.20
CA PHE A 262 -17.94 -26.48 -10.41
C PHE A 262 -19.18 -26.88 -11.23
N PRO A 263 -19.28 -26.50 -12.51
CA PRO A 263 -20.09 -27.28 -13.42
C PRO A 263 -19.53 -28.71 -13.39
N ASN A 264 -20.40 -29.72 -13.27
CA ASN A 264 -20.05 -31.15 -13.11
C ASN A 264 -19.14 -31.76 -14.20
N ASN A 265 -18.60 -30.96 -15.12
CA ASN A 265 -17.70 -31.35 -16.21
C ASN A 265 -16.48 -30.43 -16.38
N SER A 266 -16.14 -29.52 -15.46
CA SER A 266 -14.86 -28.80 -15.58
C SER A 266 -13.71 -29.67 -15.10
N GLU A 267 -13.29 -30.60 -15.97
CA GLU A 267 -12.08 -31.43 -15.85
C GLU A 267 -10.86 -30.66 -15.30
N TYR A 268 -10.77 -29.36 -15.54
CA TYR A 268 -9.62 -28.51 -15.20
C TYR A 268 -9.23 -28.45 -13.72
N GLY A 269 -10.19 -28.50 -12.77
CA GLY A 269 -9.86 -28.49 -11.33
C GLY A 269 -9.35 -29.84 -10.82
N LEU A 270 -9.84 -30.93 -11.41
CA LEU A 270 -9.47 -32.31 -11.08
C LEU A 270 -8.25 -32.80 -11.88
N MET A 271 -8.01 -32.27 -13.08
CA MET A 271 -6.84 -32.60 -13.90
C MET A 271 -5.56 -31.94 -13.38
N SER A 272 -5.64 -30.70 -12.90
CA SER A 272 -4.49 -29.98 -12.33
C SER A 272 -4.04 -30.48 -10.94
N THR A 273 -4.85 -31.35 -10.32
CA THR A 273 -4.56 -32.01 -9.03
C THR A 273 -4.05 -33.44 -9.17
N ARG A 274 -4.02 -34.00 -10.39
CA ARG A 274 -3.59 -35.39 -10.66
C ARG A 274 -2.07 -35.60 -10.72
N THR A 275 -1.25 -34.55 -10.69
CA THR A 275 0.20 -34.65 -10.94
C THR A 275 1.05 -34.83 -9.68
N VAL A 276 0.49 -34.64 -8.48
CA VAL A 276 1.17 -34.85 -7.18
C VAL A 276 0.11 -35.28 -6.17
N ASP A 277 0.45 -36.10 -5.17
CA ASP A 277 -0.41 -36.60 -4.08
C ASP A 277 -1.24 -35.49 -3.39
N ARG A 278 -2.40 -35.17 -3.98
CA ARG A 278 -3.31 -34.06 -3.62
C ARG A 278 -4.73 -34.58 -3.35
N THR A 279 -4.78 -35.79 -2.82
CA THR A 279 -5.99 -36.51 -2.42
C THR A 279 -6.90 -35.67 -1.53
N ASP A 280 -6.34 -34.84 -0.64
CA ASP A 280 -7.12 -33.94 0.25
C ASP A 280 -7.91 -32.86 -0.49
N ILE A 281 -7.31 -32.26 -1.54
CA ILE A 281 -8.00 -31.25 -2.35
C ILE A 281 -9.13 -31.94 -3.11
N VAL A 282 -8.81 -33.01 -3.83
CA VAL A 282 -9.78 -33.76 -4.65
C VAL A 282 -10.96 -34.23 -3.80
N LYS A 283 -10.69 -34.82 -2.62
CA LYS A 283 -11.71 -35.27 -1.68
C LYS A 283 -12.60 -34.11 -1.24
N HIS A 284 -12.02 -32.98 -0.85
CA HIS A 284 -12.81 -31.81 -0.43
C HIS A 284 -13.68 -31.25 -1.55
N LEU A 285 -13.17 -31.18 -2.78
CA LEU A 285 -13.95 -30.71 -3.94
C LEU A 285 -15.12 -31.65 -4.26
N LEU A 286 -14.90 -32.97 -4.24
CA LEU A 286 -15.94 -33.99 -4.46
C LEU A 286 -17.03 -33.96 -3.38
N GLU A 287 -16.66 -33.78 -2.11
CA GLU A 287 -17.62 -33.65 -1.02
C GLU A 287 -18.54 -32.44 -1.24
N LYS A 288 -17.99 -31.30 -1.67
CA LYS A 288 -18.75 -30.06 -1.89
C LYS A 288 -19.60 -30.12 -3.16
N SER A 289 -19.12 -30.71 -4.27
CA SER A 289 -19.91 -30.88 -5.49
C SER A 289 -21.13 -31.78 -5.26
N ASN A 290 -20.94 -32.91 -4.56
CA ASN A 290 -22.03 -33.84 -4.22
C ASN A 290 -23.12 -33.20 -3.34
N LEU A 291 -22.74 -32.30 -2.44
CA LEU A 291 -23.69 -31.53 -1.61
C LEU A 291 -24.52 -30.54 -2.43
N VAL A 292 -23.91 -29.89 -3.44
CA VAL A 292 -24.61 -28.97 -4.34
C VAL A 292 -25.60 -29.72 -5.23
N ASP A 293 -25.22 -30.89 -5.75
CA ASP A 293 -26.10 -31.72 -6.56
C ASP A 293 -27.31 -32.24 -5.78
N LYS A 294 -27.12 -32.68 -4.53
CA LYS A 294 -28.23 -33.07 -3.65
C LYS A 294 -29.19 -31.90 -3.39
N LYS A 295 -28.67 -30.69 -3.18
CA LYS A 295 -29.52 -29.48 -3.02
C LYS A 295 -30.30 -29.15 -4.30
N ARG A 296 -29.67 -29.23 -5.47
CA ARG A 296 -30.34 -29.00 -6.77
C ARG A 296 -31.43 -30.04 -7.08
N GLN A 297 -31.21 -31.30 -6.74
CA GLN A 297 -32.21 -32.35 -6.91
C GLN A 297 -33.41 -32.17 -5.96
N ASN A 298 -33.18 -31.68 -4.74
CA ASN A 298 -34.26 -31.41 -3.78
C ASN A 298 -35.11 -30.18 -4.18
N VAL A 299 -34.50 -29.11 -4.68
CA VAL A 299 -35.25 -27.94 -5.19
C VAL A 299 -36.15 -28.33 -6.38
N ARG A 300 -35.63 -29.12 -7.34
CA ARG A 300 -36.41 -29.61 -8.48
C ARG A 300 -37.56 -30.57 -8.12
N LYS A 301 -37.57 -31.14 -6.91
CA LYS A 301 -38.68 -31.96 -6.39
C LYS A 301 -39.77 -31.12 -5.74
N ILE A 302 -39.44 -29.93 -5.25
CA ILE A 302 -40.39 -29.00 -4.61
C ILE A 302 -41.19 -28.25 -5.68
N ASP A 303 -40.58 -27.88 -6.82
CA ASP A 303 -41.26 -27.21 -7.95
C ASP A 303 -42.15 -28.15 -8.81
N LYS A 304 -42.29 -29.42 -8.42
CA LYS A 304 -43.06 -30.45 -9.14
C LYS A 304 -44.26 -30.99 -8.35
N ASN A 305 -44.56 -30.41 -7.20
CA ASN A 305 -45.76 -30.66 -6.40
C ASN A 305 -46.57 -29.36 -6.28
#